data_AF-A0A1F6Q7G9-F1
#
_entry.id   AF-A0A1F6Q7G9-F1
#
_cell.length_a   1.000
_cell.length_b   1.000
_cell.length_c   1.000
_cell.angle_alpha   90.00
_cell.angle_beta   90.00
_cell.angle_gamma   90.00
#
_symmetry.space_group_name_H-M   'P 1'
#
loop_
_entity.id
_entity.type
_entity.pdbx_description
1 polymer ?
#
loop_
_entity_poly.entity_id
_entity_poly.type
_entity_poly.pdbx_seq_one_letter_code
_entity_poly.pdbx_strand_id
1 'polypeptide(L)'
;MSGKNYIDLISLKAANILEKQNLNIILNDDIWDKDTLIIRSGGYLTESLITKLINFGIREVSVDFAPEEQDSTSLLEDFSKTQSALIIADNLADSAWLVKNLIDFGFDKENIFITDNHNSINKFFRSRAINIIFTSSVIYEKCRKCVDKYSLLRNTHAFVILEENESARKLKSAYSSQVKFLIKPLYAKRLKFFINRAINQNFLDFHMDEAQIS
;
A
#
# COMPACT_ATOMS: atom_id res chain seq x y z
N MET A 1 -18.47 -33.12 2.21
CA MET A 1 -17.18 -33.51 2.81
C MET A 1 -16.10 -33.17 1.80
N SER A 2 -15.55 -31.95 1.81
CA SER A 2 -14.38 -31.64 0.98
C SER A 2 -13.14 -32.18 1.71
N GLY A 3 -12.36 -33.01 1.01
CA GLY A 3 -11.08 -33.47 1.55
C GLY A 3 -10.12 -32.28 1.65
N LYS A 4 -9.36 -32.21 2.74
CA LYS A 4 -8.25 -31.25 2.85
C LYS A 4 -7.26 -31.54 1.72
N ASN A 5 -6.99 -30.55 0.87
CA ASN A 5 -5.93 -30.64 -0.12
C ASN A 5 -4.61 -30.29 0.55
N TYR A 6 -3.56 -31.05 0.28
CA TYR A 6 -2.21 -30.78 0.77
C TYR A 6 -1.27 -30.61 -0.43
N ILE A 7 -0.35 -29.65 -0.32
CA ILE A 7 0.67 -29.39 -1.35
C ILE A 7 2.06 -29.49 -0.74
N ASP A 8 2.95 -30.21 -1.44
CA ASP A 8 4.40 -30.21 -1.18
C ASP A 8 5.04 -28.91 -1.72
N LEU A 9 5.57 -28.10 -0.80
CA LEU A 9 6.13 -26.79 -1.08
C LEU A 9 7.42 -26.83 -1.90
N ILE A 10 8.21 -27.91 -1.79
CA ILE A 10 9.45 -28.10 -2.55
C ILE A 10 9.09 -28.38 -4.01
N SER A 11 8.10 -29.24 -4.24
CA SER A 11 7.59 -29.59 -5.57
C SER A 11 6.93 -28.37 -6.23
N LEU A 12 6.14 -27.60 -5.47
CA LEU A 12 5.52 -26.35 -5.91
C LEU A 12 6.59 -25.33 -6.33
N LYS A 13 7.69 -25.24 -5.57
CA LYS A 13 8.81 -24.35 -5.88
C LYS A 13 9.65 -24.79 -7.09
N ALA A 14 9.87 -26.10 -7.25
CA ALA A 14 10.63 -26.67 -8.36
C ALA A 14 9.88 -26.59 -9.70
N ALA A 15 8.56 -26.58 -9.69
CA ALA A 15 7.73 -26.54 -10.90
C ALA A 15 7.70 -25.17 -11.61
N ASN A 16 8.44 -24.15 -11.15
CA ASN A 16 8.46 -22.77 -11.69
C ASN A 16 7.07 -22.11 -11.85
N ILE A 17 6.02 -22.64 -11.21
CA ILE A 17 4.66 -22.08 -11.24
C ILE A 17 4.62 -20.71 -10.53
N LEU A 18 5.67 -20.38 -9.77
CA LEU A 18 5.88 -19.17 -8.98
C LEU A 18 6.30 -17.91 -9.76
N GLU A 19 6.58 -18.00 -11.07
CA GLU A 19 6.81 -16.78 -11.88
C GLU A 19 5.54 -15.90 -11.96
N LYS A 20 4.38 -16.44 -11.59
CA LYS A 20 3.15 -15.67 -11.33
C LYS A 20 3.13 -15.21 -9.87
N GLN A 21 3.03 -13.89 -9.66
CA GLN A 21 3.08 -13.28 -8.32
C GLN A 21 1.99 -13.75 -7.36
N ASN A 22 0.89 -14.29 -7.89
CA ASN A 22 -0.24 -14.81 -7.12
C ASN A 22 -0.53 -16.25 -7.54
N LEU A 23 -0.14 -17.22 -6.71
CA LEU A 23 -0.74 -18.54 -6.75
C LEU A 23 -2.11 -18.41 -6.09
N ASN A 24 -3.18 -18.77 -6.78
CA ASN A 24 -4.56 -18.80 -6.26
C ASN A 24 -4.75 -19.97 -5.26
N ILE A 25 -3.81 -20.07 -4.31
CA ILE A 25 -3.68 -21.13 -3.32
C ILE A 25 -3.64 -20.44 -1.96
N ILE A 26 -4.66 -20.72 -1.15
CA ILE A 26 -4.86 -20.12 0.16
C ILE A 26 -4.47 -21.13 1.22
N LEU A 27 -3.74 -20.70 2.24
CA LEU A 27 -3.38 -21.54 3.38
C LEU A 27 -4.61 -21.79 4.26
N ASN A 28 -4.97 -23.06 4.50
CA ASN A 28 -6.17 -23.41 5.26
C ASN A 28 -5.96 -23.45 6.78
N ASP A 29 -4.77 -23.86 7.20
CA ASP A 29 -4.46 -24.10 8.60
C ASP A 29 -3.39 -23.12 9.09
N ASP A 30 -3.53 -22.67 10.34
CA ASP A 30 -2.46 -21.93 11.01
C ASP A 30 -1.22 -22.80 11.12
N ILE A 31 -0.06 -22.18 10.91
CA ILE A 31 1.23 -22.86 10.99
C ILE A 31 1.94 -22.45 12.26
N TRP A 32 2.25 -23.45 13.08
CA TRP A 32 2.92 -23.29 14.37
C TRP A 32 4.24 -24.05 14.39
N ASP A 33 5.27 -23.48 15.02
CA ASP A 33 6.51 -24.17 15.40
C ASP A 33 6.81 -23.88 16.86
N LYS A 34 6.99 -24.92 17.68
CA LYS A 34 7.29 -24.83 19.13
C LYS A 34 6.43 -23.77 19.83
N ASP A 35 5.12 -23.89 19.69
CA ASP A 35 4.11 -23.00 20.28
C ASP A 35 4.16 -21.54 19.78
N THR A 36 4.94 -21.26 18.74
CA THR A 36 4.99 -19.96 18.06
C THR A 36 4.23 -20.01 16.75
N LEU A 37 3.22 -19.15 16.61
CA LEU A 37 2.51 -18.97 15.35
C LEU A 37 3.42 -18.34 14.31
N ILE A 38 3.77 -19.09 13.26
CA ILE A 38 4.61 -18.62 12.17
C ILE A 38 3.77 -17.83 11.16
N ILE A 39 2.61 -18.38 10.77
CA ILE A 39 1.71 -17.84 9.73
C ILE A 39 0.26 -18.20 10.08
N ARG A 40 -0.66 -17.26 9.91
CA ARG A 40 -2.11 -17.50 10.02
C ARG A 40 -2.70 -18.08 8.74
N SER A 41 -3.73 -18.91 8.87
CA SER A 41 -4.58 -19.32 7.76
C SER A 41 -5.25 -18.12 7.06
N GLY A 42 -5.76 -18.36 5.85
CA GLY A 42 -6.39 -17.34 4.99
C GLY A 42 -5.41 -16.54 4.13
N GLY A 43 -4.09 -16.67 4.35
CA GLY A 43 -3.07 -16.02 3.53
C GLY A 43 -2.79 -16.75 2.21
N TYR A 44 -2.59 -16.00 1.13
CA TYR A 44 -2.13 -16.55 -0.15
C TYR A 44 -0.68 -17.06 -0.08
N LEU A 45 -0.41 -18.21 -0.68
CA LEU A 45 0.94 -18.77 -0.80
C LEU A 45 1.75 -18.00 -1.86
N THR A 46 2.36 -16.90 -1.45
CA THR A 46 3.35 -16.16 -2.28
C THR A 46 4.73 -16.84 -2.25
N GLU A 47 5.60 -16.56 -3.23
CA GLU A 47 6.97 -17.09 -3.27
C GLU A 47 7.76 -16.81 -1.97
N SER A 48 7.61 -15.59 -1.43
CA SER A 48 8.25 -15.19 -0.17
C SER A 48 7.77 -16.03 1.00
N LEU A 49 6.46 -16.29 1.05
CA LEU A 49 5.82 -17.08 2.11
C LEU A 49 6.23 -18.56 2.01
N ILE A 50 6.24 -19.12 0.80
CA ILE A 50 6.70 -20.50 0.54
C ILE A 50 8.17 -20.66 0.95
N THR A 51 9.03 -19.72 0.56
CA THR A 51 10.45 -19.77 0.92
C THR A 51 10.64 -19.66 2.43
N LYS A 52 9.85 -18.80 3.10
CA LYS A 52 9.84 -18.70 4.56
C LYS A 52 9.47 -20.05 5.19
N LEU A 53 8.38 -20.67 4.76
CA LEU A 53 7.90 -21.96 5.29
C LEU A 53 8.92 -23.09 5.10
N ILE A 54 9.53 -23.19 3.91
CA ILE A 54 10.60 -24.18 3.65
C ILE A 54 11.79 -23.96 4.59
N ASN A 55 12.17 -22.70 4.86
CA ASN A 55 13.26 -22.39 5.80
C ASN A 55 12.92 -22.75 7.25
N PHE A 56 11.64 -22.77 7.61
CA PHE A 56 11.16 -23.32 8.89
C PHE A 56 11.04 -24.85 8.90
N GLY A 57 11.48 -25.53 7.83
CA GLY A 57 11.44 -26.99 7.72
C GLY A 57 10.06 -27.55 7.38
N ILE A 58 9.11 -26.69 6.99
CA ILE A 58 7.75 -27.11 6.64
C ILE A 58 7.74 -27.54 5.18
N ARG A 59 7.33 -28.79 4.96
CA ARG A 59 7.34 -29.41 3.64
C ARG A 59 5.96 -29.44 2.98
N GLU A 60 4.92 -29.69 3.75
CA GLU A 60 3.55 -29.81 3.25
C GLU A 60 2.63 -28.88 4.02
N VAL A 61 1.66 -28.28 3.33
CA VAL A 61 0.66 -27.40 3.93
C VAL A 61 -0.73 -27.72 3.38
N SER A 62 -1.75 -27.57 4.23
CA SER A 62 -3.14 -27.68 3.77
C SER A 62 -3.57 -26.40 3.09
N VAL A 63 -4.22 -26.53 1.94
CA VAL A 63 -4.61 -25.39 1.11
C VAL A 63 -5.99 -25.56 0.50
N ASP A 64 -6.60 -24.43 0.18
CA ASP A 64 -7.72 -24.33 -0.72
C ASP A 64 -7.27 -23.69 -2.03
N PHE A 65 -7.76 -24.25 -3.12
CA PHE A 65 -7.64 -23.60 -4.43
C PHE A 65 -8.77 -22.58 -4.51
N ALA A 66 -8.41 -21.31 -4.56
CA ALA A 66 -9.40 -20.28 -4.81
C ALA A 66 -10.05 -20.60 -6.19
N PRO A 67 -11.39 -20.47 -6.31
CA PRO A 67 -12.05 -20.61 -7.61
C PRO A 67 -11.38 -19.66 -8.63
N GLU A 68 -11.31 -20.07 -9.90
CA GLU A 68 -10.76 -19.24 -10.98
C GLU A 68 -11.42 -17.84 -10.97
N GLU A 69 -10.63 -16.89 -10.45
CA GLU A 69 -10.72 -15.42 -10.47
C GLU A 69 -12.07 -14.75 -10.78
N GLN A 70 -12.68 -14.15 -9.76
CA GLN A 70 -12.80 -12.68 -9.83
C GLN A 70 -11.39 -12.13 -9.60
N ASP A 71 -10.82 -11.61 -10.68
CA ASP A 71 -9.42 -11.20 -10.83
C ASP A 71 -9.01 -10.30 -9.65
N SER A 72 -8.13 -10.78 -8.76
CA SER A 72 -7.60 -9.96 -7.65
C SER A 72 -6.96 -8.66 -8.16
N THR A 73 -6.52 -8.66 -9.42
CA THR A 73 -6.09 -7.48 -10.17
C THR A 73 -7.24 -6.50 -10.39
N SER A 74 -8.44 -6.97 -10.76
CA SER A 74 -9.61 -6.11 -10.93
C SER A 74 -10.10 -5.52 -9.61
N LEU A 75 -10.04 -6.27 -8.51
CA LEU A 75 -10.40 -5.75 -7.18
C LEU A 75 -9.46 -4.66 -6.71
N LEU A 76 -8.14 -4.83 -6.90
CA LEU A 76 -7.16 -3.80 -6.57
C LEU A 76 -7.29 -2.57 -7.49
N GLU A 77 -7.58 -2.78 -8.77
CA GLU A 77 -7.85 -1.70 -9.73
C GLU A 77 -9.12 -0.93 -9.35
N ASP A 78 -10.18 -1.62 -8.96
CA ASP A 78 -11.42 -1.00 -8.49
C ASP A 78 -11.23 -0.30 -7.14
N PHE A 79 -10.45 -0.89 -6.23
CA PHE A 79 -10.08 -0.25 -4.98
C PHE A 79 -9.22 1.00 -5.19
N SER A 80 -8.35 1.01 -6.21
CA SER A 80 -7.55 2.19 -6.56
C SER A 80 -8.44 3.38 -6.94
N LYS A 81 -9.59 3.13 -7.60
CA LYS A 81 -10.56 4.17 -7.97
C LYS A 81 -11.22 4.83 -6.76
N THR A 82 -11.38 4.10 -5.66
CA THR A 82 -11.98 4.62 -4.41
C THR A 82 -10.99 5.43 -3.57
N GLN A 83 -9.69 5.32 -3.84
CA GLN A 83 -8.68 6.07 -3.12
C GLN A 83 -8.78 7.56 -3.46
N SER A 84 -8.61 8.40 -2.44
CA SER A 84 -8.59 9.84 -2.61
C SER A 84 -7.23 10.45 -2.31
N ALA A 85 -6.87 11.44 -3.13
CA ALA A 85 -5.60 12.13 -3.07
C ALA A 85 -5.81 13.64 -2.90
N LEU A 86 -5.02 14.26 -2.01
CA LEU A 86 -4.95 15.71 -1.87
C LEU A 86 -3.55 16.20 -2.26
N ILE A 87 -3.48 17.04 -3.28
CA ILE A 87 -2.28 17.71 -3.74
C ILE A 87 -2.30 19.13 -3.22
N ILE A 88 -1.28 19.50 -2.45
CA ILE A 88 -1.11 20.84 -1.92
C ILE A 88 0.12 21.45 -2.59
N ALA A 89 -0.12 22.25 -3.62
CA ALA A 89 0.91 22.78 -4.50
C ALA A 89 0.59 24.23 -4.88
N ASP A 90 1.64 25.05 -4.91
CA ASP A 90 1.65 26.42 -5.44
C ASP A 90 1.99 26.47 -6.93
N ASN A 91 2.59 25.40 -7.47
CA ASN A 91 2.93 25.26 -8.88
C ASN A 91 1.91 24.41 -9.66
N LEU A 92 1.27 25.02 -10.65
CA LEU A 92 0.31 24.36 -11.53
C LEU A 92 0.92 23.18 -12.30
N ALA A 93 2.14 23.30 -12.81
CA ALA A 93 2.79 22.26 -13.61
C ALA A 93 3.04 20.99 -12.79
N ASP A 94 3.51 21.14 -11.55
CA ASP A 94 3.72 20.02 -10.64
C ASP A 94 2.40 19.34 -10.27
N SER A 95 1.37 20.13 -9.99
CA SER A 95 0.04 19.59 -9.68
C SER A 95 -0.58 18.85 -10.87
N ALA A 96 -0.44 19.37 -12.09
CA ALA A 96 -0.95 18.74 -13.31
C ALA A 96 -0.22 17.43 -13.62
N TRP A 97 1.11 17.41 -13.42
CA TRP A 97 1.91 16.19 -13.58
C TRP A 97 1.50 15.12 -12.57
N LEU A 98 1.28 15.48 -11.29
CA LEU A 98 0.79 14.55 -10.27
C LEU A 98 -0.60 14.01 -10.57
N VAL A 99 -1.53 14.88 -10.98
CA VAL A 99 -2.90 14.48 -11.37
C VAL A 99 -2.86 13.46 -12.50
N LYS A 100 -2.08 13.73 -13.56
CA LYS A 100 -1.94 12.80 -14.69
C LYS A 100 -1.45 11.44 -14.21
N ASN A 101 -0.39 11.42 -13.39
CA ASN A 101 0.15 10.16 -12.88
C ASN A 101 -0.86 9.40 -12.00
N LEU A 102 -1.61 10.09 -11.14
CA LEU A 102 -2.64 9.44 -10.31
C LEU A 102 -3.75 8.80 -11.14
N ILE A 103 -4.20 9.48 -12.20
CA ILE A 103 -5.16 8.93 -13.16
C ILE A 103 -4.56 7.71 -13.89
N ASP A 104 -3.31 7.81 -14.33
CA ASP A 104 -2.58 6.69 -14.95
C ASP A 104 -2.39 5.49 -14.00
N PHE A 105 -2.53 5.69 -12.68
CA PHE A 105 -2.54 4.65 -11.65
C PHE A 105 -3.94 4.18 -11.24
N GLY A 106 -5.00 4.64 -11.92
CA GLY A 106 -6.36 4.17 -11.73
C GLY A 106 -7.18 4.94 -10.70
N PHE A 107 -6.71 6.09 -10.21
CA PHE A 107 -7.53 6.96 -9.37
C PHE A 107 -8.66 7.56 -10.19
N ASP A 108 -9.85 7.64 -9.60
CA ASP A 108 -10.92 8.45 -10.19
C ASP A 108 -10.56 9.94 -10.06
N LYS A 109 -10.73 10.69 -11.15
CA LYS A 109 -10.48 12.12 -11.21
C LYS A 109 -11.29 12.89 -10.16
N GLU A 110 -12.50 12.41 -9.86
CA GLU A 110 -13.37 13.04 -8.84
C GLU A 110 -12.80 12.92 -7.41
N ASN A 111 -11.90 11.96 -7.18
CA ASN A 111 -11.23 11.71 -5.91
C ASN A 111 -9.86 12.39 -5.80
N ILE A 112 -9.45 13.18 -6.79
CA ILE A 112 -8.22 13.95 -6.79
C ILE A 112 -8.53 15.42 -6.49
N PHE A 113 -7.98 15.93 -5.40
CA PHE A 113 -8.21 17.29 -4.93
C PHE A 113 -6.92 18.10 -4.98
N ILE A 114 -7.02 19.36 -5.41
CA ILE A 114 -5.89 20.27 -5.51
C ILE A 114 -6.20 21.53 -4.72
N THR A 115 -5.25 22.02 -3.95
CA THR A 115 -5.34 23.33 -3.29
C THR A 115 -3.96 23.97 -3.16
N ASP A 116 -3.89 25.28 -3.31
CA ASP A 116 -2.72 26.09 -2.98
C ASP A 116 -2.77 26.60 -1.52
N ASN A 117 -3.95 26.55 -0.89
CA ASN A 117 -4.20 27.07 0.43
C ASN A 117 -4.02 26.01 1.52
N HIS A 118 -2.84 26.03 2.16
CA HIS A 118 -2.51 25.15 3.29
C HIS A 118 -3.48 25.27 4.49
N ASN A 119 -4.21 26.38 4.66
CA ASN A 119 -5.18 26.51 5.76
C ASN A 119 -6.44 25.64 5.54
N SER A 120 -6.69 25.22 4.31
CA SER A 120 -7.87 24.41 3.93
C SER A 120 -7.72 22.93 4.27
N ILE A 121 -6.53 22.46 4.66
CA ILE A 121 -6.24 21.01 4.85
C ILE A 121 -7.18 20.38 5.88
N ASN A 122 -7.41 21.06 7.02
CA ASN A 122 -8.35 20.60 8.04
C ASN A 122 -9.77 20.44 7.49
N LYS A 123 -10.21 21.32 6.58
CA LYS A 123 -11.53 21.25 5.96
C LYS A 123 -11.64 20.00 5.10
N PHE A 124 -10.62 19.71 4.28
CA PHE A 124 -10.58 18.50 3.45
C PHE A 124 -10.64 17.23 4.29
N PHE A 125 -9.84 17.11 5.34
CA PHE A 125 -9.87 15.94 6.23
C PHE A 125 -11.17 15.79 7.02
N ARG A 126 -11.87 16.89 7.31
CA ARG A 126 -13.19 16.82 7.97
C ARG A 126 -14.28 16.35 7.02
N SER A 127 -14.25 16.79 5.77
CA SER A 127 -15.30 16.46 4.80
C SER A 127 -15.04 15.18 4.01
N ARG A 128 -13.80 14.64 4.03
CA ARG A 128 -13.38 13.53 3.16
C ARG A 128 -12.37 12.60 3.84
N ALA A 129 -12.35 11.36 3.38
CA ALA A 129 -11.38 10.34 3.78
C ALA A 129 -10.14 10.39 2.87
N ILE A 130 -9.23 11.31 3.13
CA ILE A 130 -8.00 11.49 2.33
C ILE A 130 -7.01 10.33 2.60
N ASN A 131 -6.69 9.55 1.57
CA ASN A 131 -5.79 8.40 1.66
C ASN A 131 -4.33 8.77 1.37
N ILE A 132 -4.11 9.69 0.43
CA ILE A 132 -2.78 10.12 0.00
C ILE A 132 -2.68 11.64 0.00
N ILE A 133 -1.54 12.17 0.45
CA ILE A 133 -1.19 13.59 0.33
C ILE A 133 0.11 13.76 -0.42
N PHE A 134 0.12 14.72 -1.35
CA PHE A 134 1.34 15.27 -1.94
C PHE A 134 1.48 16.74 -1.55
N THR A 135 2.67 17.14 -1.10
CA THR A 135 2.96 18.56 -0.83
C THR A 135 4.44 18.85 -1.00
N SER A 136 4.82 20.10 -1.29
CA SER A 136 6.23 20.51 -1.28
C SER A 136 6.76 20.65 0.14
N SER A 137 8.08 20.57 0.33
CA SER A 137 8.75 20.85 1.61
C SER A 137 8.34 22.17 2.23
N VAL A 138 8.30 23.24 1.43
CA VAL A 138 7.96 24.60 1.84
C VAL A 138 6.54 24.70 2.39
N ILE A 139 5.59 24.05 1.73
CA ILE A 139 4.20 24.03 2.18
C ILE A 139 4.04 23.11 3.39
N TYR A 140 4.69 21.95 3.38
CA TYR A 140 4.68 20.99 4.47
C TYR A 140 5.07 21.62 5.80
N GLU A 141 6.13 22.44 5.85
CA GLU A 141 6.54 23.13 7.08
C GLU A 141 5.42 24.01 7.67
N LYS A 142 4.57 24.61 6.83
CA LYS A 142 3.44 25.45 7.26
C LYS A 142 2.27 24.63 7.79
N CYS A 143 2.05 23.42 7.27
CA CYS A 143 0.92 22.56 7.61
C CYS A 143 1.28 21.30 8.38
N ARG A 144 2.54 21.14 8.78
CA ARG A 144 3.11 19.93 9.38
C ARG A 144 2.24 19.34 10.48
N LYS A 145 1.86 20.14 11.48
CA LYS A 145 1.04 19.66 12.62
C LYS A 145 -0.25 18.99 12.17
N CYS A 146 -0.84 19.49 11.09
CA CYS A 146 -2.06 18.94 10.51
C CYS A 146 -1.75 17.63 9.78
N VAL A 147 -0.75 17.62 8.89
CA VAL A 147 -0.37 16.45 8.11
C VAL A 147 0.10 15.30 9.01
N ASP A 148 1.01 15.56 9.95
CA ASP A 148 1.51 14.57 10.92
C ASP A 148 0.36 13.94 11.72
N LYS A 149 -0.58 14.77 12.21
CA LYS A 149 -1.74 14.30 12.97
C LYS A 149 -2.61 13.36 12.14
N TYR A 150 -2.93 13.72 10.91
CA TYR A 150 -3.84 12.91 10.08
C TYR A 150 -3.17 11.69 9.48
N SER A 151 -1.87 11.74 9.15
CA SER A 151 -1.11 10.55 8.80
C SER A 151 -1.19 9.48 9.89
N LEU A 152 -0.96 9.88 11.15
CA LEU A 152 -1.01 8.96 12.29
C LEU A 152 -2.42 8.45 12.59
N LEU A 153 -3.42 9.32 12.62
CA LEU A 153 -4.78 8.97 13.06
C LEU A 153 -5.64 8.30 11.99
N ARG A 154 -5.35 8.53 10.71
CA ARG A 154 -6.19 8.07 9.59
C ARG A 154 -5.42 7.26 8.55
N ASN A 155 -4.20 6.83 8.89
CA ASN A 155 -3.32 6.07 8.01
C ASN A 155 -3.11 6.74 6.64
N THR A 156 -3.10 8.08 6.62
CA THR A 156 -2.90 8.84 5.38
C THR A 156 -1.42 8.82 4.99
N HIS A 157 -1.13 8.36 3.78
CA HIS A 157 0.23 8.34 3.23
C HIS A 157 0.63 9.74 2.78
N ALA A 158 1.53 10.39 3.51
CA ALA A 158 2.03 11.72 3.17
C ALA A 158 3.35 11.65 2.41
N PHE A 159 3.38 12.27 1.23
CA PHE A 159 4.54 12.41 0.37
C PHE A 159 4.96 13.88 0.30
N VAL A 160 6.13 14.19 0.84
CA VAL A 160 6.70 15.54 0.84
C VAL A 160 7.77 15.61 -0.24
N ILE A 161 7.53 16.42 -1.28
CA ILE A 161 8.42 16.60 -2.41
C ILE A 161 9.49 17.61 -2.03
N LEU A 162 10.75 17.19 -2.14
CA LEU A 162 11.94 17.98 -1.89
C LEU A 162 12.54 18.48 -3.20
N GLU A 163 13.03 19.71 -3.20
CA GLU A 163 13.85 20.24 -4.29
C GLU A 163 15.25 19.61 -4.30
N GLU A 164 15.96 19.66 -5.44
CA GLU A 164 17.24 18.96 -5.64
C GLU A 164 18.31 19.31 -4.59
N ASN A 165 18.27 20.54 -4.10
CA ASN A 165 19.26 21.09 -3.17
C ASN A 165 18.90 20.83 -1.70
N GLU A 166 17.76 20.19 -1.41
CA GLU A 166 17.31 19.95 -0.04
C GLU A 166 17.83 18.62 0.51
N SER A 167 18.38 18.66 1.73
CA SER A 167 18.92 17.46 2.36
C SER A 167 17.84 16.65 3.06
N ALA A 168 17.41 15.54 2.42
CA ALA A 168 16.51 14.56 3.02
C ALA A 168 17.03 13.99 4.37
N ARG A 169 18.36 14.01 4.59
CA ARG A 169 18.99 13.54 5.84
C ARG A 169 18.76 14.47 7.03
N LYS A 170 18.77 15.80 6.82
CA LYS A 170 18.44 16.77 7.88
C LYS A 170 16.96 16.72 8.26
N LEU A 171 16.13 16.32 7.30
CA LEU A 171 14.69 16.24 7.47
C LEU A 171 14.29 14.96 8.23
N LYS A 172 14.77 13.77 7.84
CA LYS A 172 14.35 12.48 8.44
C LYS A 172 14.48 12.35 9.97
N SER A 173 15.40 13.05 10.63
CA SER A 173 15.55 13.00 12.10
C SER A 173 14.50 13.83 12.85
N ALA A 174 13.70 14.66 12.16
CA ALA A 174 12.77 15.60 12.78
C ALA A 174 11.28 15.24 12.57
N TYR A 175 10.93 14.19 11.81
CA TYR A 175 9.56 13.97 11.33
C TYR A 175 9.01 12.57 11.59
N SER A 176 7.67 12.45 11.52
CA SER A 176 6.94 11.20 11.68
C SER A 176 7.41 10.13 10.69
N SER A 177 7.49 8.86 11.14
CA SER A 177 7.91 7.72 10.32
C SER A 177 6.98 7.44 9.13
N GLN A 178 5.76 7.96 9.16
CA GLN A 178 4.76 7.78 8.10
C GLN A 178 4.85 8.83 6.99
N VAL A 179 5.65 9.90 7.17
CA VAL A 179 5.87 10.93 6.14
C VAL A 179 7.07 10.53 5.28
N LYS A 180 6.85 10.40 3.97
CA LYS A 180 7.87 10.02 2.99
C LYS A 180 8.39 11.25 2.26
N PHE A 181 9.68 11.53 2.40
CA PHE A 181 10.34 12.63 1.69
C PHE A 181 10.90 12.15 0.35
N LEU A 182 10.54 12.85 -0.74
CA LEU A 182 10.77 12.47 -2.13
C LEU A 182 11.54 13.56 -2.88
N ILE A 183 12.78 13.31 -3.27
CA ILE A 183 13.58 14.29 -4.04
C ILE A 183 13.12 14.33 -5.50
N LYS A 184 12.74 15.51 -6.01
CA LYS A 184 12.05 15.74 -7.30
C LYS A 184 12.58 14.96 -8.50
N PRO A 185 13.88 15.04 -8.86
CA PRO A 185 14.44 14.29 -9.99
C PRO A 185 14.46 12.77 -9.79
N LEU A 186 14.49 12.29 -8.54
CA LEU A 186 14.63 10.87 -8.23
C LEU A 186 13.29 10.16 -8.09
N TYR A 187 12.26 10.85 -7.58
CA TYR A 187 10.97 10.23 -7.34
C TYR A 187 10.12 10.12 -8.60
N ALA A 188 10.32 10.97 -9.61
CA ALA A 188 9.55 10.92 -10.86
C ALA A 188 9.59 9.51 -11.49
N LYS A 189 10.73 8.81 -11.41
CA LYS A 189 10.90 7.43 -11.90
C LYS A 189 10.33 6.35 -10.97
N ARG A 190 10.00 6.69 -9.73
CA ARG A 190 9.58 5.76 -8.67
C ARG A 190 8.19 6.05 -8.10
N LEU A 191 7.50 7.06 -8.62
CA LEU A 191 6.19 7.48 -8.12
C LEU A 191 5.17 6.32 -8.14
N LYS A 192 5.12 5.56 -9.24
CA LYS A 192 4.29 4.36 -9.37
C LYS A 192 4.52 3.37 -8.23
N PHE A 193 5.78 3.09 -7.91
CA PHE A 193 6.13 2.17 -6.83
C PHE A 193 5.62 2.68 -5.47
N PHE A 194 5.78 3.97 -5.19
CA PHE A 194 5.34 4.55 -3.92
C PHE A 194 3.81 4.56 -3.76
N ILE A 195 3.09 4.87 -4.84
CA ILE A 195 1.63 4.89 -4.86
C ILE A 195 1.07 3.47 -4.74
N ASN A 196 1.57 2.52 -5.54
CA ASN A 196 1.12 1.12 -5.45
C ASN A 196 1.34 0.54 -4.05
N ARG A 197 2.48 0.86 -3.42
CA ARG A 197 2.74 0.43 -2.04
C ARG A 197 1.75 1.04 -1.04
N ALA A 198 1.34 2.30 -1.24
CA ALA A 198 0.34 2.95 -0.39
C ALA A 198 -1.05 2.33 -0.58
N ILE A 199 -1.47 2.10 -1.84
CA ILE A 199 -2.75 1.46 -2.16
C ILE A 199 -2.80 0.05 -1.57
N ASN A 200 -1.76 -0.75 -1.78
CA ASN A 200 -1.70 -2.12 -1.25
C ASN A 200 -1.80 -2.13 0.28
N GLN A 201 -1.18 -1.16 0.96
CA GLN A 201 -1.29 -1.07 2.41
C GLN A 201 -2.73 -0.73 2.83
N ASN A 202 -3.36 0.25 2.18
CA ASN A 202 -4.76 0.61 2.46
C ASN A 202 -5.72 -0.55 2.18
N PHE A 203 -5.46 -1.33 1.13
CA PHE A 203 -6.26 -2.49 0.76
C PHE A 203 -6.18 -3.60 1.82
N LEU A 204 -4.97 -3.87 2.33
CA LEU A 204 -4.78 -4.83 3.42
C LEU A 204 -5.47 -4.37 4.70
N ASP A 205 -5.37 -3.08 5.04
CA ASP A 205 -6.04 -2.53 6.23
C ASP A 205 -7.57 -2.64 6.11
N PHE A 206 -8.12 -2.35 4.92
CA PHE A 206 -9.56 -2.53 4.62
C PHE A 206 -10.03 -3.97 4.85
N HIS A 207 -9.29 -4.97 4.36
CA HIS A 207 -9.66 -6.37 4.54
C HIS A 207 -9.55 -6.86 6.00
N MET A 208 -8.60 -6.34 6.78
CA MET A 208 -8.50 -6.69 8.19
C MET A 208 -9.65 -6.13 9.03
N ASP A 209 -10.16 -4.95 8.68
CA ASP A 209 -11.31 -4.35 9.36
C ASP A 209 -12.61 -5.13 9.09
N GLU A 210 -12.82 -5.64 7.87
CA GLU A 210 -13.99 -6.47 7.55
C GLU A 210 -13.97 -7.83 8.29
N ALA A 211 -12.80 -8.45 8.41
CA ALA A 211 -12.63 -9.73 9.09
C ALA A 211 -12.83 -9.67 10.61
N GLN A 212 -12.80 -8.48 11.22
CA GLN A 212 -13.09 -8.28 12.65
C GLN A 212 -14.58 -8.04 12.94
N ILE A 213 -15.38 -7.77 11.90
CA ILE A 213 -16.82 -7.50 12.00
C ILE A 213 -17.64 -8.75 11.66
N SER A 214 -16.99 -9.83 11.21
CA SER A 214 -17.60 -11.14 10.90
C SER A 214 -17.35 -12.18 11.98
#